data_AF-A0AAW1QGJ4-F1
#
_entry.id   AF-A0AAW1QGJ4-F1
#
_cell.length_a   1.000
_cell.length_b   1.000
_cell.length_c   1.000
_cell.angle_alpha   90.00
_cell.angle_beta   90.00
_cell.angle_gamma   90.00
#
_symmetry.space_group_name_H-M   'P 1'
#
loop_
_entity.id
_entity.type
_entity.pdbx_description
1 polymer ?
#
loop_
_entity_poly.entity_id
_entity_poly.type
_entity_poly.pdbx_seq_one_letter_code
_entity_poly.pdbx_strand_id
1 'polypeptide(L)'
;MFCAEQIVIPPNLAEVLKAYTKEVVRRQPKDIIEFSAAYFAHLAESSKNSGDFLPPTRDQLRLAYAAITPGAMVQAQQLIKLCTDVGIQQATLDKVFQLGKFGTDCKLSPDEVFVLMLTMTTDSFLAVVAGLFEIFGENNTMDSATLLGLLAMLGQWDPSITPQLRADLAESFGTTVFISHKALQSNSVLQDRLAA
;
A
#
# COMPACT_ATOMS: atom_id res chain seq x y z
N MET A 1 -11.76 53.93 -12.39
CA MET A 1 -10.78 52.91 -12.82
C MET A 1 -10.67 51.92 -11.66
N PHE A 2 -11.43 50.82 -11.70
CA PHE A 2 -11.29 49.76 -10.70
C PHE A 2 -10.13 48.87 -11.15
N CYS A 3 -8.98 48.99 -10.49
CA CYS A 3 -7.81 48.19 -10.82
C CYS A 3 -8.07 46.72 -10.42
N ALA A 4 -8.02 45.83 -11.41
CA ALA A 4 -8.18 44.38 -11.23
C ALA A 4 -7.10 43.73 -10.34
N GLU A 5 -6.05 44.48 -9.99
CA GLU A 5 -4.91 44.04 -9.16
C GLU A 5 -5.27 43.80 -7.68
N GLN A 6 -6.44 44.25 -7.21
CA GLN A 6 -6.85 44.07 -5.81
C GLN A 6 -7.40 42.67 -5.51
N ILE A 7 -7.81 41.91 -6.53
CA ILE A 7 -8.36 40.55 -6.34
C ILE A 7 -7.27 39.53 -6.68
N VAL A 8 -6.57 39.06 -5.64
CA VAL A 8 -5.61 37.96 -5.78
C VAL A 8 -6.39 36.66 -5.83
N ILE A 9 -6.47 36.05 -7.00
CA ILE A 9 -7.04 34.71 -7.16
C ILE A 9 -5.99 33.69 -6.71
N PRO A 10 -6.29 32.83 -5.72
CA PRO A 10 -5.33 31.80 -5.31
C PRO A 10 -4.95 30.89 -6.48
N PRO A 11 -3.68 30.49 -6.59
CA PRO A 11 -3.28 29.47 -7.56
C PRO A 11 -4.08 28.19 -7.29
N ASN A 12 -4.44 27.47 -8.35
CA ASN A 12 -5.21 26.21 -8.34
C ASN A 12 -6.71 26.32 -8.00
N LEU A 13 -7.25 27.49 -7.65
CA LEU A 13 -8.70 27.64 -7.39
C LEU A 13 -9.55 27.16 -8.57
N ALA A 14 -9.15 27.52 -9.80
CA ALA A 14 -9.86 27.14 -11.02
C ALA A 14 -9.90 25.61 -11.22
N GLU A 15 -8.83 24.91 -10.87
CA GLU A 15 -8.72 23.46 -11.01
C GLU A 15 -9.63 22.74 -10.00
N VAL A 16 -9.61 23.18 -8.74
CA VAL A 16 -10.47 22.65 -7.68
C VAL A 16 -11.95 22.79 -8.07
N LEU A 17 -12.36 23.98 -8.53
CA LEU A 17 -13.74 24.22 -8.97
C LEU A 17 -14.12 23.38 -10.20
N LYS A 18 -13.18 23.18 -11.14
CA LYS A 18 -13.39 22.33 -12.32
C LYS A 18 -13.62 20.87 -11.94
N ALA A 19 -12.78 20.32 -11.05
CA ALA A 19 -12.90 18.95 -10.58
C ALA A 19 -14.22 18.71 -9.82
N TYR A 20 -14.57 19.62 -8.91
CA TYR A 20 -15.85 19.59 -8.20
C TYR A 20 -17.03 19.63 -9.18
N THR A 21 -17.04 20.57 -10.13
CA THR A 21 -18.11 20.72 -11.12
C THR A 21 -18.28 19.44 -11.96
N LYS A 22 -17.17 18.80 -12.35
CA LYS A 22 -17.19 17.52 -13.08
C LYS A 22 -17.89 16.42 -12.28
N GLU A 23 -17.62 16.33 -10.97
CA GLU A 23 -18.26 15.33 -10.11
C GLU A 23 -19.75 15.62 -9.88
N VAL A 24 -20.15 16.89 -9.75
CA VAL A 24 -21.57 17.28 -9.67
C VAL A 24 -22.32 16.87 -10.94
N VAL A 25 -21.77 17.18 -12.13
CA VAL A 25 -22.38 16.80 -13.42
C VAL A 25 -22.45 15.29 -13.57
N ARG A 26 -21.41 14.56 -13.14
CA ARG A 26 -21.35 13.10 -13.25
C ARG A 26 -22.38 12.41 -12.35
N ARG A 27 -22.57 12.92 -11.13
CA ARG A 27 -23.40 12.26 -10.11
C ARG A 27 -24.84 12.76 -10.06
N GLN A 28 -25.12 13.93 -10.66
CA GLN A 28 -26.45 14.55 -10.68
C GLN A 28 -27.14 14.48 -9.29
N PRO A 29 -26.48 14.98 -8.22
CA PRO A 29 -27.01 14.82 -6.86
C PRO A 29 -28.32 15.57 -6.70
N LYS A 30 -29.26 14.99 -5.96
CA LYS A 30 -30.56 15.60 -5.66
C LYS A 30 -30.44 16.82 -4.75
N ASP A 31 -29.48 16.79 -3.82
CA ASP A 31 -29.11 17.92 -2.97
C ASP A 31 -27.63 18.28 -3.20
N ILE A 32 -27.40 19.44 -3.80
CA ILE A 32 -26.05 19.92 -4.13
C ILE A 32 -25.32 20.39 -2.87
N ILE A 33 -26.01 20.93 -1.86
CA ILE A 33 -25.37 21.46 -0.65
C ILE A 33 -24.84 20.31 0.20
N GLU A 34 -25.65 19.28 0.43
CA GLU A 34 -25.23 18.07 1.13
C GLU A 34 -24.07 17.37 0.39
N PHE A 35 -24.19 17.25 -0.94
CA PHE A 35 -23.12 16.69 -1.77
C PHE A 35 -21.83 17.50 -1.69
N SER A 36 -21.91 18.84 -1.71
CA SER A 36 -20.75 19.73 -1.59
C SER A 36 -20.03 19.53 -0.26
N ALA A 37 -20.79 19.50 0.84
CA ALA A 37 -20.24 19.33 2.18
C ALA A 37 -19.48 17.99 2.29
N ALA A 38 -20.09 16.90 1.83
CA ALA A 38 -19.45 15.59 1.81
C ALA A 38 -18.22 15.55 0.88
N TYR A 39 -18.32 16.11 -0.33
CA TYR A 39 -17.22 16.13 -1.30
C TYR A 39 -15.99 16.85 -0.76
N PHE A 40 -16.16 18.08 -0.24
CA PHE A 40 -15.04 18.85 0.29
C PHE A 40 -14.53 18.32 1.63
N ALA A 41 -15.38 17.70 2.46
CA ALA A 41 -14.93 16.98 3.65
C ALA A 41 -14.01 15.80 3.28
N HIS A 42 -14.44 14.96 2.32
CA HIS A 42 -13.61 13.85 1.82
C HIS A 42 -12.32 14.33 1.15
N LEU A 43 -12.37 15.43 0.39
CA LEU A 43 -11.18 16.01 -0.23
C LEU A 43 -10.22 16.57 0.81
N ALA A 44 -10.73 17.22 1.86
CA ALA A 44 -9.93 17.73 2.96
C ALA A 44 -9.33 16.59 3.81
N GLU A 45 -10.07 15.51 4.07
CA GLU A 45 -9.54 14.30 4.71
C GLU A 45 -8.49 13.62 3.85
N SER A 46 -8.74 13.49 2.56
CA SER A 46 -7.77 12.94 1.60
C SER A 46 -6.50 13.79 1.58
N SER A 47 -6.64 15.12 1.52
CA SER A 47 -5.51 16.06 1.56
C SER A 47 -4.77 16.06 2.90
N LYS A 48 -5.45 15.86 4.03
CA LYS A 48 -4.82 15.67 5.35
C LYS A 48 -4.07 14.34 5.42
N ASN A 49 -4.58 13.31 4.74
CA ASN A 49 -3.91 12.03 4.54
C ASN A 49 -2.79 12.09 3.47
N SER A 50 -2.73 13.16 2.68
CA SER A 50 -1.68 13.50 1.71
C SER A 50 -0.58 14.41 2.28
N GLY A 51 -0.51 14.61 3.60
CA GLY A 51 0.65 15.28 4.19
C GLY A 51 1.92 14.52 3.80
N ASP A 52 2.94 15.24 3.31
CA ASP A 52 4.25 14.77 2.81
C ASP A 52 4.71 13.44 3.44
N PHE A 53 4.21 12.32 2.93
CA PHE A 53 4.72 11.01 3.27
C PHE A 53 5.34 10.48 1.99
N LEU A 54 6.66 10.31 2.01
CA LEU A 54 7.35 9.68 0.92
C LEU A 54 7.18 8.16 1.08
N PRO A 55 6.65 7.44 0.08
CA PRO A 55 6.65 5.99 0.12
C PRO A 55 8.10 5.51 0.28
N PRO A 56 8.36 4.52 1.14
CA PRO A 56 9.73 4.04 1.36
C PRO A 56 10.29 3.45 0.08
N THR A 57 11.61 3.53 -0.12
CA THR A 57 12.22 2.83 -1.24
C THR A 57 12.31 1.33 -0.94
N ARG A 58 12.38 0.50 -1.99
CA ARG A 58 12.54 -0.95 -1.81
C ARG A 58 13.81 -1.31 -1.03
N ASP A 59 14.90 -0.57 -1.26
CA ASP A 59 16.14 -0.75 -0.51
C ASP A 59 15.97 -0.45 0.97
N GLN A 60 15.21 0.59 1.33
CA GLN A 60 14.90 0.90 2.72
C GLN A 60 14.10 -0.24 3.38
N LEU A 61 13.09 -0.76 2.68
CA LEU A 61 12.31 -1.89 3.18
C LEU A 61 13.17 -3.14 3.38
N ARG A 62 14.02 -3.46 2.40
CA ARG A 62 14.93 -4.61 2.48
C ARG A 62 15.93 -4.49 3.63
N LEU A 63 16.54 -3.31 3.79
CA LEU A 63 17.51 -3.06 4.86
C LEU A 63 16.86 -3.10 6.25
N ALA A 64 15.68 -2.50 6.41
CA ALA A 64 14.97 -2.51 7.68
C ALA A 64 14.47 -3.92 8.04
N TYR A 65 13.98 -4.68 7.06
CA TYR A 65 13.53 -6.07 7.28
C TYR A 65 14.70 -7.02 7.58
N ALA A 66 15.86 -6.85 6.94
CA ALA A 66 17.05 -7.66 7.21
C ALA A 66 17.57 -7.55 8.65
N ALA A 67 17.24 -6.47 9.37
CA ALA A 67 17.57 -6.30 10.78
C ALA A 67 16.60 -7.05 11.72
N ILE A 68 15.56 -7.67 11.19
CA ILE A 68 14.48 -8.32 11.94
C ILE A 68 14.54 -9.83 11.69
N THR A 69 14.31 -10.61 12.74
CA THR A 69 14.17 -12.05 12.60
C THR A 69 12.81 -12.39 11.99
N PRO A 70 12.75 -13.10 10.85
CA PRO A 70 11.49 -13.49 10.23
C PRO A 70 10.58 -14.25 11.20
N GLY A 71 9.28 -13.93 11.20
CA GLY A 71 8.28 -14.56 12.07
C GLY A 71 8.35 -14.19 13.56
N ALA A 72 9.28 -13.32 13.97
CA ALA A 72 9.34 -12.84 15.35
C ALA A 72 8.39 -11.66 15.58
N MET A 73 7.64 -11.71 16.69
CA MET A 73 6.84 -10.57 17.14
C MET A 73 7.75 -9.51 17.74
N VAL A 74 7.70 -8.29 17.20
CA VAL A 74 8.52 -7.15 17.66
C VAL A 74 7.66 -6.11 18.35
N GLN A 75 8.26 -5.34 19.25
CA GLN A 75 7.58 -4.20 19.84
C GLN A 75 7.46 -3.08 18.79
N ALA A 76 6.26 -2.50 18.66
CA ALA A 76 6.00 -1.43 17.68
C ALA A 76 7.02 -0.28 17.77
N GLN A 77 7.38 0.17 18.97
CA GLN A 77 8.38 1.22 19.15
C GLN A 77 9.79 0.83 18.65
N GLN A 78 10.16 -0.45 18.78
CA GLN A 78 11.42 -0.96 18.25
C GLN A 78 11.39 -1.00 16.72
N LEU A 79 10.26 -1.43 16.13
CA LEU A 79 10.07 -1.44 14.69
C LEU A 79 10.13 -0.04 14.09
N ILE A 80 9.42 0.92 14.70
CA ILE A 80 9.42 2.32 14.28
C ILE A 80 10.85 2.86 14.28
N LYS A 81 11.61 2.62 15.36
CA LYS A 81 13.00 3.03 15.47
C LYS A 81 13.87 2.43 14.34
N LEU A 82 13.77 1.13 14.09
CA LEU A 82 14.52 0.45 13.02
C LEU A 82 14.21 1.05 11.64
N CYS A 83 12.94 1.30 11.36
CA CYS A 83 12.52 1.91 10.10
C CYS A 83 13.05 3.35 9.96
N THR A 84 13.00 4.15 11.03
CA THR A 84 13.53 5.52 11.02
C THR A 84 15.04 5.56 10.86
N ASP A 85 15.77 4.60 11.45
CA ASP A 85 17.23 4.50 11.35
C ASP A 85 17.69 4.23 9.89
N VAL A 86 16.84 3.59 9.08
CA VAL A 86 17.06 3.34 7.64
C VAL A 86 16.52 4.49 6.76
N GLY A 87 15.97 5.55 7.37
CA GLY A 87 15.51 6.75 6.69
C GLY A 87 14.06 6.69 6.18
N ILE A 88 13.24 5.74 6.68
CA ILE A 88 11.80 5.77 6.45
C ILE A 88 11.20 6.88 7.33
N GLN A 89 10.41 7.76 6.72
CA GLN A 89 9.83 8.90 7.42
C GLN A 89 8.78 8.45 8.45
N GLN A 90 8.76 9.14 9.60
CA GLN A 90 7.76 8.89 10.65
C GLN A 90 6.33 9.06 10.13
N ALA A 91 6.08 10.07 9.28
CA ALA A 91 4.76 10.28 8.68
C ALA A 91 4.28 9.07 7.85
N THR A 92 5.20 8.39 7.15
CA THR A 92 4.89 7.16 6.41
C THR A 92 4.55 6.02 7.35
N LEU A 93 5.29 5.87 8.45
CA LEU A 93 5.01 4.85 9.48
C LEU A 93 3.68 5.11 10.18
N ASP A 94 3.40 6.35 10.56
CA ASP A 94 2.12 6.74 11.17
C ASP A 94 0.96 6.39 10.23
N LYS A 95 1.13 6.60 8.92
CA LYS A 95 0.12 6.24 7.92
C LYS A 95 -0.09 4.74 7.82
N VAL A 96 1.00 3.96 7.78
CA VAL A 96 0.95 2.49 7.73
C VAL A 96 0.27 1.94 8.99
N PHE A 97 0.61 2.47 10.17
CA PHE A 97 0.00 2.09 11.43
C PHE A 97 -1.48 2.44 11.49
N GLN A 98 -1.87 3.59 10.94
CA GLN A 98 -3.27 3.97 10.81
C GLN A 98 -4.04 3.01 9.87
N LEU A 99 -3.48 2.69 8.70
CA LEU A 99 -4.10 1.82 7.71
C LEU A 99 -4.23 0.37 8.20
N GLY A 100 -3.18 -0.16 8.83
CA GLY A 100 -3.16 -1.49 9.43
C GLY A 100 -3.88 -1.57 10.77
N LYS A 101 -4.32 -0.43 11.33
CA LYS A 101 -4.90 -0.31 12.68
C LYS A 101 -3.99 -0.94 13.75
N PHE A 102 -2.68 -0.78 13.59
CA PHE A 102 -1.68 -1.30 14.51
C PHE A 102 -1.59 -0.42 15.77
N GLY A 103 -1.40 -1.04 16.93
CA GLY A 103 -1.11 -0.33 18.17
C GLY A 103 0.36 0.09 18.25
N THR A 104 0.64 1.26 18.80
CA THR A 104 2.02 1.78 18.99
C THR A 104 2.74 1.16 20.20
N ASP A 105 1.98 0.61 21.15
CA ASP A 105 2.50 0.01 22.38
C ASP A 105 2.23 -1.50 22.46
N CYS A 106 1.99 -2.16 21.32
CA CYS A 106 1.77 -3.60 21.26
C CYS A 106 2.94 -4.34 20.59
N LYS A 107 2.93 -5.66 20.74
CA LYS A 107 3.72 -6.55 19.89
C LYS A 107 2.95 -6.79 18.61
N LEU A 108 3.63 -6.75 17.48
CA LEU A 108 3.04 -6.97 16.17
C LEU A 108 3.97 -7.78 15.27
N SER A 109 3.39 -8.36 14.23
CA SER A 109 4.10 -9.08 13.18
C SER A 109 4.75 -8.06 12.24
N PRO A 110 6.09 -8.01 12.14
CA PRO A 110 6.78 -7.16 11.18
C PRO A 110 6.26 -7.39 9.75
N ASP A 111 5.99 -8.65 9.40
CA ASP A 111 5.59 -9.06 8.07
C ASP A 111 4.35 -8.30 7.58
N GLU A 112 3.34 -8.13 8.44
CA GLU A 112 2.12 -7.37 8.11
C GLU A 112 2.44 -5.91 7.80
N VAL A 113 3.32 -5.29 8.59
CA VAL A 113 3.69 -3.88 8.42
C VAL A 113 4.51 -3.70 7.14
N PHE A 114 5.48 -4.57 6.86
CA PHE A 114 6.31 -4.50 5.66
C PHE A 114 5.54 -4.84 4.39
N VAL A 115 4.61 -5.80 4.44
CA VAL A 115 3.70 -6.09 3.34
C VAL A 115 2.82 -4.87 3.05
N LEU A 116 2.24 -4.24 4.08
CA LEU A 116 1.45 -3.03 3.91
C LEU A 116 2.28 -1.88 3.34
N MET A 117 3.49 -1.65 3.85
CA MET A 117 4.43 -0.66 3.28
C MET A 117 4.74 -0.96 1.81
N LEU A 118 4.97 -2.22 1.44
CA LEU A 118 5.22 -2.61 0.05
C LEU A 118 4.04 -2.26 -0.86
N THR A 119 2.79 -2.51 -0.43
CA THR A 119 1.61 -2.14 -1.22
C THR A 119 1.47 -0.63 -1.43
N MET A 120 2.04 0.19 -0.55
CA MET A 120 2.04 1.65 -0.71
C MET A 120 3.14 2.16 -1.66
N THR A 121 4.11 1.31 -2.00
CA THR A 121 5.25 1.66 -2.88
C THR A 121 5.10 1.19 -4.31
N THR A 122 4.09 0.36 -4.57
CA THR A 122 3.90 -0.30 -5.86
C THR A 122 2.47 -0.12 -6.35
N ASP A 123 2.31 -0.02 -7.66
CA ASP A 123 1.05 0.30 -8.33
C ASP A 123 0.42 -0.91 -9.04
N SER A 124 1.09 -2.06 -9.02
CA SER A 124 0.66 -3.28 -9.69
C SER A 124 0.92 -4.52 -8.84
N PHE A 125 0.01 -5.50 -8.94
CA PHE A 125 0.14 -6.78 -8.25
C PHE A 125 1.47 -7.48 -8.59
N LEU A 126 1.93 -7.39 -9.84
CA LEU A 126 3.22 -7.97 -10.25
C LEU A 126 4.39 -7.31 -9.53
N ALA A 127 4.36 -5.99 -9.38
CA ALA A 127 5.40 -5.25 -8.66
C ALA A 127 5.37 -5.55 -7.16
N VAL A 128 4.18 -5.74 -6.57
CA VAL A 128 4.02 -6.23 -5.19
C VAL A 128 4.66 -7.62 -5.05
N VAL A 129 4.29 -8.56 -5.91
CA VAL A 129 4.83 -9.93 -5.89
C VAL A 129 6.35 -9.92 -6.04
N ALA A 130 6.90 -9.17 -7.00
CA ALA A 130 8.34 -9.02 -7.15
C ALA A 130 9.00 -8.48 -5.87
N GLY A 131 8.39 -7.45 -5.27
CA GLY A 131 8.85 -6.88 -4.00
C GLY A 131 8.82 -7.87 -2.84
N LEU A 132 7.86 -8.80 -2.80
CA LEU A 132 7.83 -9.85 -1.77
C LEU A 132 9.09 -10.73 -1.85
N PHE A 133 9.50 -11.15 -3.05
CA PHE A 133 10.74 -11.93 -3.21
C PHE A 133 12.00 -11.13 -2.92
N GLU A 134 12.00 -9.82 -3.22
CA GLU A 134 13.14 -8.94 -2.96
C GLU A 134 13.32 -8.63 -1.48
N ILE A 135 12.23 -8.50 -0.71
CA ILE A 135 12.25 -8.11 0.70
C ILE A 135 12.30 -9.32 1.62
N PHE A 136 11.47 -10.33 1.37
CA PHE A 136 11.28 -11.47 2.28
C PHE A 136 11.99 -12.75 1.80
N GLY A 137 12.46 -12.78 0.55
CA GLY A 137 13.15 -13.93 -0.02
C GLY A 137 14.68 -13.83 0.07
N GLU A 138 15.35 -14.98 -0.02
CA GLU A 138 16.79 -15.06 -0.22
C GLU A 138 17.07 -15.31 -1.71
N ASN A 139 17.92 -14.49 -2.34
CA ASN A 139 18.27 -14.62 -3.77
C ASN A 139 17.06 -14.67 -4.73
N ASN A 140 15.98 -13.93 -4.45
CA ASN A 140 14.70 -13.97 -5.19
C ASN A 140 14.00 -15.34 -5.17
N THR A 141 14.28 -16.13 -4.13
CA THR A 141 13.60 -17.39 -3.83
C THR A 141 13.00 -17.35 -2.44
N MET A 142 11.86 -17.99 -2.26
CA MET A 142 11.14 -18.05 -0.99
C MET A 142 10.44 -19.39 -0.89
N ASP A 143 10.23 -19.88 0.34
CA ASP A 143 9.45 -21.08 0.53
C ASP A 143 7.95 -20.88 0.23
N SER A 144 7.29 -21.95 -0.21
CA SER A 144 5.88 -21.89 -0.62
C SER A 144 4.94 -21.55 0.54
N ALA A 145 5.26 -21.95 1.77
CA ALA A 145 4.46 -21.67 2.94
C ALA A 145 4.49 -20.17 3.31
N THR A 146 5.68 -19.57 3.32
CA THR A 146 5.87 -18.13 3.54
C THR A 146 5.19 -17.32 2.45
N LEU A 147 5.36 -17.68 1.17
CA LEU A 147 4.70 -16.97 0.06
C LEU A 147 3.17 -16.96 0.21
N LEU A 148 2.58 -18.13 0.51
CA LEU A 148 1.14 -18.25 0.73
C LEU A 148 0.68 -17.47 1.96
N GLY A 149 1.49 -17.42 3.02
CA GLY A 149 1.26 -16.59 4.20
C GLY A 149 1.25 -15.09 3.87
N LEU A 150 2.25 -14.60 3.14
CA LEU A 150 2.34 -13.20 2.70
C LEU A 150 1.17 -12.82 1.78
N LEU A 151 0.82 -13.68 0.82
CA LEU A 151 -0.35 -13.48 -0.05
C LEU A 151 -1.67 -13.50 0.74
N ALA A 152 -1.75 -14.33 1.78
CA ALA A 152 -2.91 -14.36 2.66
C ALA A 152 -3.09 -13.06 3.45
N MET A 153 -1.99 -12.45 3.90
CA MET A 153 -2.00 -11.14 4.53
C MET A 153 -2.40 -10.06 3.54
N LEU A 154 -1.82 -10.06 2.33
CA LEU A 154 -2.22 -9.13 1.27
C LEU A 154 -3.72 -9.17 0.95
N GLY A 155 -4.35 -10.36 0.96
CA GLY A 155 -5.78 -10.50 0.74
C GLY A 155 -6.69 -9.83 1.78
N GLN A 156 -6.15 -9.38 2.92
CA GLN A 156 -6.90 -8.56 3.88
C GLN A 156 -7.07 -7.12 3.39
N TRP A 157 -6.11 -6.61 2.61
CA TRP A 157 -6.11 -5.23 2.10
C TRP A 157 -6.47 -5.14 0.63
N ASP A 158 -6.19 -6.19 -0.15
CA ASP A 158 -6.53 -6.29 -1.57
C ASP A 158 -7.61 -7.37 -1.80
N PRO A 159 -8.87 -6.96 -2.03
CA PRO A 159 -9.98 -7.88 -2.29
C PRO A 159 -9.80 -8.74 -3.55
N SER A 160 -8.88 -8.37 -4.45
CA SER A 160 -8.59 -9.15 -5.66
C SER A 160 -7.88 -10.48 -5.34
N ILE A 161 -7.19 -10.56 -4.21
CA ILE A 161 -6.50 -11.76 -3.73
C ILE A 161 -7.51 -12.67 -3.01
N THR A 162 -8.32 -13.33 -3.82
CA THR A 162 -9.36 -14.23 -3.33
C THR A 162 -8.79 -15.49 -2.66
N PRO A 163 -9.52 -16.12 -1.73
CA PRO A 163 -9.17 -17.45 -1.22
C PRO A 163 -8.98 -18.50 -2.30
N GLN A 164 -9.74 -18.40 -3.41
CA GLN A 164 -9.65 -19.31 -4.54
C GLN A 164 -8.32 -19.16 -5.28
N LEU A 165 -7.90 -17.92 -5.58
CA LEU A 165 -6.57 -17.65 -6.15
C LEU A 165 -5.44 -18.26 -5.30
N ARG A 166 -5.54 -18.16 -3.97
CA ARG A 166 -4.55 -18.76 -3.06
C ARG A 166 -4.56 -20.28 -3.10
N ALA A 167 -5.74 -20.90 -3.22
CA ALA A 167 -5.87 -22.35 -3.34
C ALA A 167 -5.30 -22.85 -4.68
N ASP A 168 -5.63 -22.18 -5.78
CA ASP A 168 -5.14 -22.51 -7.12
C ASP A 168 -3.60 -22.36 -7.19
N LEU A 169 -3.06 -21.31 -6.56
CA LEU A 169 -1.62 -21.13 -6.42
C LEU A 169 -0.98 -22.23 -5.57
N ALA A 170 -1.55 -22.55 -4.41
CA ALA A 170 -1.04 -23.62 -3.56
C ALA A 170 -1.03 -24.98 -4.27
N GLU A 171 -2.07 -25.30 -5.04
CA GLU A 171 -2.15 -26.51 -5.84
C GLU A 171 -1.09 -26.51 -6.96
N SER A 172 -0.89 -25.37 -7.63
CA SER A 172 0.09 -25.23 -8.70
C SER A 172 1.54 -25.43 -8.24
N PHE A 173 1.85 -25.10 -6.98
CA PHE A 173 3.19 -25.32 -6.42
C PHE A 173 3.41 -26.76 -5.94
N GLY A 174 2.36 -27.53 -5.67
CA GLY A 174 2.44 -28.92 -5.25
C GLY A 174 3.38 -29.14 -4.06
N THR A 175 4.41 -29.98 -4.23
CA THR A 175 5.45 -30.27 -3.21
C THR A 175 6.68 -29.34 -3.30
N THR A 176 6.62 -28.28 -4.10
CA THR A 176 7.76 -27.40 -4.32
C THR A 176 8.06 -26.63 -3.03
N VAL A 177 9.24 -26.89 -2.46
CA VAL A 177 9.67 -26.27 -1.20
C VAL A 177 10.10 -24.82 -1.44
N PHE A 178 10.75 -24.51 -2.56
CA PHE A 178 11.23 -23.16 -2.87
C PHE A 178 10.75 -22.69 -4.25
N ILE A 179 10.14 -21.52 -4.28
CA ILE A 179 9.61 -20.87 -5.47
C ILE A 179 10.55 -19.71 -5.83
N SER A 180 10.89 -19.57 -7.10
CA SER A 180 11.60 -18.38 -7.59
C SER A 180 10.63 -17.38 -8.20
N HIS A 181 10.97 -16.11 -8.14
CA HIS A 181 10.17 -15.05 -8.78
C HIS A 181 9.88 -15.35 -10.26
N LYS A 182 10.88 -15.85 -11.02
CA LYS A 182 10.69 -16.23 -12.44
C LYS A 182 9.72 -17.38 -12.62
N ALA A 183 9.81 -18.42 -11.78
CA ALA A 183 8.90 -19.57 -11.84
C ALA A 183 7.46 -19.15 -11.53
N LEU A 184 7.29 -18.21 -10.58
CA LEU A 184 6.00 -17.65 -10.24
C LEU A 184 5.41 -16.83 -11.41
N GLN A 185 6.22 -15.98 -12.05
CA GLN A 185 5.78 -15.21 -13.23
C GLN A 185 5.36 -16.08 -14.42
N SER A 186 6.00 -17.24 -14.61
CA SER A 186 5.61 -18.20 -15.65
C SER A 186 4.39 -19.06 -15.30
N ASN A 187 3.82 -18.90 -14.10
CA ASN A 187 2.68 -19.70 -13.66
C ASN A 187 1.39 -19.26 -14.38
N SER A 188 0.66 -20.21 -14.95
CA SER A 188 -0.59 -19.96 -15.70
C SER A 188 -1.65 -19.24 -14.86
N VAL A 189 -1.75 -19.56 -13.56
CA VAL A 189 -2.73 -18.96 -12.64
C VAL A 189 -2.51 -17.45 -12.48
N LEU A 190 -1.25 -17.00 -12.53
CA LEU A 190 -0.91 -15.57 -12.45
C LEU A 190 -0.96 -14.87 -13.80
N GLN A 191 -0.64 -15.58 -14.89
CA GLN A 191 -0.79 -15.04 -16.25
C GLN A 191 -2.25 -14.66 -16.55
N ASP A 192 -3.21 -15.48 -16.11
CA ASP A 192 -4.64 -15.17 -16.24
C ASP A 192 -5.04 -13.91 -15.45
N ARG A 193 -4.34 -13.58 -14.36
CA ARG A 193 -4.52 -12.35 -13.58
C ARG A 193 -3.80 -11.13 -14.16
N LEU A 194 -2.73 -11.33 -14.93
CA LEU A 194 -2.01 -10.25 -15.61
C LEU A 194 -2.71 -9.79 -16.89
N ALA A 195 -3.58 -10.63 -17.46
CA ALA A 195 -4.32 -10.35 -18.70
C ALA A 195 -5.71 -9.71 -18.47
N ALA A 196 -6.18 -9.64 -17.22
CA ALA A 196 -7.48 -9.09 -16.82
C ALA A 196 -7.36 -7.69 -16.21
#